data_AF-B8LSS1-F1
#
_entry.id   AF-B8LSS1-F1
#
_cell.length_a   1.000
_cell.length_b   1.000
_cell.length_c   1.000
_cell.angle_alpha   90.00
_cell.angle_beta   90.00
_cell.angle_gamma   90.00
#
_symmetry.space_group_name_H-M   'P 1'
#
loop_
_entity.id
_entity.type
_entity.pdbx_description
1 polymer ?
#
loop_
_entity_poly.entity_id
_entity_poly.type
_entity_poly.pdbx_seq_one_letter_code
_entity_poly.pdbx_strand_id
1 'polypeptide(L)'
;MEGLPFVYIHDIPSSTEYDYVRFCGEDMIIAHQAIYQSNSSISSSISSSLILLYTPINWSTVPVMAILKKKNHSYKLSLALSQRSPPYRYTWVKILILLSGTALCLNIYAEQIFGFIYLFHNEPPSLQSFQECSIRNMLSTGLYFLEDVSPPTVENFESRRNRLAHALVADGVDAFVLEPGYTFKYYANISQEDWEPWEPEERPFLMVVQSYHDPQTGIITANTSFLCPSFEAERARLLLMPFSEPINIIPWEEHWNPYKTLFKSEIFARNERPPRLMVDEEMRDYIQRGLAGIGFEVVGLQKQVEMVRQMKSKEEIDILRAVNTGTVEAIRQIRKCLYPGLTELDIQRVLDNTLRAVGLEPFFDIVLFDENASNPHGGTNSSKVLDAETFVLIDVGAHLYGYSSDITRAFFPPFLDKPQSKEDTPACLKKKIEVWNIVFAAQSQSFEQLHANATAASVDIAARTVIEAAGYGHAFTHRIGHGIGIKAHESPYMNKANYKSILQPGMAFTSEPGIYLVNEFGVRVEDVVLVNGEDEEPTLLTGQRAQGPWDP
;
A
#
# COMPACT_ATOMS: atom_id res chain seq x y z
N MET A 1 -16.54 -56.47 -8.92
CA MET A 1 -17.87 -56.56 -8.27
C MET A 1 -17.74 -55.78 -6.98
N GLU A 2 -17.78 -54.45 -7.08
CA GLU A 2 -18.99 -53.61 -6.98
C GLU A 2 -19.45 -53.45 -5.53
N GLY A 3 -19.35 -52.22 -5.03
CA GLY A 3 -19.77 -51.81 -3.69
C GLY A 3 -19.51 -50.31 -3.50
N LEU A 4 -20.46 -49.51 -3.97
CA LEU A 4 -20.56 -48.05 -3.92
C LEU A 4 -20.34 -47.46 -2.50
N PRO A 5 -19.78 -46.23 -2.36
CA PRO A 5 -19.95 -45.45 -1.15
C PRO A 5 -21.20 -44.56 -1.26
N PHE A 6 -22.04 -44.64 -0.23
CA PHE A 6 -23.17 -43.73 0.03
C PHE A 6 -22.63 -42.36 0.45
N VAL A 7 -23.17 -41.30 -0.16
CA VAL A 7 -23.05 -39.92 0.33
C VAL A 7 -24.36 -39.56 1.02
N TYR A 8 -24.27 -39.18 2.28
CA TYR A 8 -25.38 -38.64 3.06
C TYR A 8 -25.72 -37.23 2.54
N ILE A 9 -26.98 -37.02 2.16
CA ILE A 9 -27.58 -35.70 1.95
C ILE A 9 -28.42 -35.43 3.19
N HIS A 10 -28.06 -34.40 3.96
CA HIS A 10 -28.91 -33.88 5.04
C HIS A 10 -29.84 -32.81 4.48
N ASP A 11 -31.09 -32.89 4.92
CA ASP A 11 -32.23 -32.06 4.58
C ASP A 11 -32.00 -30.56 4.82
N ILE A 12 -32.53 -29.78 3.88
CA ILE A 12 -32.66 -28.32 3.91
C ILE A 12 -34.00 -27.97 4.59
N PRO A 13 -34.04 -27.12 5.64
CA PRO A 13 -35.28 -26.52 6.08
C PRO A 13 -35.67 -25.36 5.16
N SER A 14 -36.90 -25.42 4.68
CA SER A 14 -37.62 -24.36 3.99
C SER A 14 -38.02 -23.23 4.95
N SER A 15 -37.47 -22.03 4.76
CA SER A 15 -38.14 -20.75 5.08
C SER A 15 -37.30 -19.59 4.55
N THR A 16 -37.54 -19.19 3.30
CA THR A 16 -37.11 -17.91 2.75
C THR A 16 -38.13 -16.83 3.15
N GLU A 17 -37.79 -16.03 4.15
CA GLU A 17 -38.27 -14.64 4.21
C GLU A 17 -37.46 -13.84 3.19
N TYR A 18 -38.15 -13.18 2.26
CA TYR A 18 -37.55 -12.27 1.31
C TYR A 18 -37.34 -10.91 2.00
N ASP A 19 -36.09 -10.61 2.36
CA ASP A 19 -35.68 -9.24 2.61
C ASP A 19 -35.41 -8.52 1.28
N TYR A 20 -36.04 -7.36 1.13
CA TYR A 20 -35.93 -6.49 -0.04
C TYR A 20 -34.50 -5.90 -0.13
N VAL A 21 -33.72 -6.38 -1.11
CA VAL A 21 -32.56 -5.64 -1.61
C VAL A 21 -33.04 -4.71 -2.72
N ARG A 22 -33.05 -3.41 -2.44
CA ARG A 22 -33.25 -2.34 -3.42
C ARG A 22 -31.96 -2.17 -4.22
N PHE A 23 -31.96 -2.59 -5.49
CA PHE A 23 -30.99 -2.12 -6.47
C PHE A 23 -31.43 -0.74 -6.99
N CYS A 24 -30.54 0.24 -6.93
CA CYS A 24 -30.68 1.51 -7.63
C CYS A 24 -29.80 1.47 -8.88
N GLY A 25 -30.39 1.81 -10.03
CA GLY A 25 -29.65 2.12 -11.26
C GLY A 25 -29.81 1.09 -12.37
N GLU A 26 -30.81 1.31 -13.21
CA GLU A 26 -30.85 0.81 -14.58
C GLU A 26 -29.76 1.55 -15.38
N ASP A 27 -28.77 0.83 -15.90
CA ASP A 27 -28.14 1.09 -17.19
C ASP A 27 -27.33 -0.14 -17.60
N MET A 28 -27.86 -0.88 -18.58
CA MET A 28 -27.30 -2.12 -19.07
C MET A 28 -26.21 -1.81 -20.12
N ILE A 29 -24.95 -1.77 -19.69
CA ILE A 29 -23.78 -1.77 -20.58
C ILE A 29 -23.43 -3.23 -20.91
N ILE A 30 -23.68 -3.66 -22.15
CA ILE A 30 -23.25 -4.98 -22.64
C ILE A 30 -21.78 -4.87 -23.05
N ALA A 31 -20.89 -5.46 -22.25
CA ALA A 31 -19.50 -5.72 -22.63
C ALA A 31 -19.42 -6.98 -23.51
N HIS A 32 -18.72 -6.88 -24.64
CA HIS A 32 -18.56 -7.97 -25.61
C HIS A 32 -17.09 -8.43 -25.61
N GLN A 33 -16.77 -9.58 -25.03
CA GLN A 33 -15.57 -10.35 -25.38
C GLN A 33 -15.65 -11.80 -24.88
N ALA A 34 -15.80 -12.74 -25.82
CA ALA A 34 -15.32 -14.12 -25.63
C ALA A 34 -15.16 -14.79 -27.00
N ILE A 35 -13.90 -15.08 -27.33
CA ILE A 35 -13.46 -15.85 -28.49
C ILE A 35 -13.62 -17.34 -28.18
N TYR A 36 -14.31 -18.03 -29.09
CA TYR A 36 -14.30 -19.47 -29.44
C TYR A 36 -13.43 -20.44 -28.60
N GLN A 37 -14.07 -21.50 -28.04
CA GLN A 37 -13.74 -22.90 -28.36
C GLN A 37 -14.77 -23.94 -27.85
N SER A 38 -15.15 -24.83 -28.78
CA SER A 38 -15.58 -26.25 -28.63
C SER A 38 -17.05 -26.64 -28.33
N ASN A 39 -17.68 -27.18 -29.38
CA ASN A 39 -18.59 -28.34 -29.48
C ASN A 39 -19.32 -28.87 -28.22
N SER A 40 -20.65 -28.80 -28.22
CA SER A 40 -21.52 -30.00 -28.31
C SER A 40 -23.01 -29.62 -28.31
N SER A 41 -23.78 -30.45 -29.01
CA SER A 41 -25.23 -30.44 -29.20
C SER A 41 -26.07 -30.42 -27.92
N ILE A 42 -27.22 -29.72 -27.92
CA ILE A 42 -28.55 -30.21 -27.47
C ILE A 42 -29.68 -29.19 -27.78
N SER A 43 -30.87 -29.75 -27.84
CA SER A 43 -32.19 -29.39 -28.38
C SER A 43 -32.94 -28.14 -27.86
N SER A 44 -33.65 -27.49 -28.81
CA SER A 44 -35.01 -26.93 -28.76
C SER A 44 -35.59 -26.37 -27.44
N SER A 45 -35.72 -25.05 -27.36
CA SER A 45 -36.99 -24.36 -27.06
C SER A 45 -36.86 -22.88 -27.45
N ILE A 46 -37.75 -22.40 -28.33
CA ILE A 46 -37.75 -21.01 -28.82
C ILE A 46 -38.85 -20.26 -28.06
N SER A 47 -38.47 -19.43 -27.10
CA SER A 47 -39.29 -18.29 -26.65
C SER A 47 -38.94 -17.08 -27.51
N SER A 48 -39.98 -16.39 -27.98
CA SER A 48 -39.91 -15.28 -28.92
C SER A 48 -38.96 -14.16 -28.44
N SER A 49 -37.91 -13.89 -29.22
CA SER A 49 -37.07 -12.71 -29.06
C SER A 49 -36.58 -12.25 -30.43
N LEU A 50 -36.63 -10.94 -30.62
CA LEU A 50 -36.32 -10.20 -31.83
C LEU A 50 -34.90 -10.52 -32.33
N ILE A 51 -34.75 -11.12 -33.52
CA ILE A 51 -33.45 -11.29 -34.18
C ILE A 51 -33.27 -10.10 -35.14
N LEU A 52 -32.39 -9.16 -34.80
CA LEU A 52 -31.84 -8.17 -35.71
C LEU A 52 -30.63 -8.79 -36.42
N LEU A 53 -30.82 -9.23 -37.67
CA LEU A 53 -29.72 -9.58 -38.57
C LEU A 53 -29.18 -8.28 -39.19
N TYR A 54 -27.94 -7.92 -38.84
CA TYR A 54 -27.17 -6.94 -39.61
C TYR A 54 -26.63 -7.62 -40.87
N THR A 55 -27.05 -7.13 -42.04
CA THR A 55 -26.39 -7.43 -43.32
C THR A 55 -25.76 -6.15 -43.87
N PRO A 56 -24.56 -6.20 -44.46
CA PRO A 56 -23.90 -5.02 -44.96
C PRO A 56 -24.65 -4.44 -46.16
N ILE A 57 -24.67 -3.11 -46.17
CA ILE A 57 -25.34 -2.21 -47.10
C ILE A 57 -25.02 -2.57 -48.56
N ASN A 58 -26.06 -2.80 -49.37
CA ASN A 58 -25.98 -2.65 -50.82
C ASN A 58 -27.11 -1.73 -51.30
N TRP A 59 -26.73 -0.64 -51.98
CA TRP A 59 -27.62 0.45 -52.36
C TRP A 59 -28.47 0.08 -53.56
N SER A 60 -29.78 -0.12 -53.34
CA SER A 60 -30.89 0.26 -54.23
C SER A 60 -32.14 -0.57 -53.90
N THR A 61 -33.06 -0.03 -53.08
CA THR A 61 -34.49 -0.39 -53.09
C THR A 61 -35.28 0.52 -52.14
N VAL A 62 -36.38 1.07 -52.63
CA VAL A 62 -37.35 1.91 -51.88
C VAL A 62 -38.14 1.02 -50.91
N PRO A 63 -38.43 1.44 -49.66
CA PRO A 63 -39.22 0.62 -48.75
C PRO A 63 -40.70 0.62 -49.17
N VAL A 64 -41.27 -0.57 -49.38
CA VAL A 64 -42.72 -0.80 -49.52
C VAL A 64 -43.25 -1.34 -48.20
N MET A 65 -44.20 -0.64 -47.58
CA MET A 65 -44.91 -1.13 -46.40
C MET A 65 -45.93 -2.20 -46.83
N ALA A 66 -45.79 -3.44 -46.36
CA ALA A 66 -46.75 -4.51 -46.56
C ALA A 66 -47.39 -4.91 -45.21
N ILE A 67 -48.72 -4.79 -45.11
CA ILE A 67 -49.49 -5.28 -43.95
C ILE A 67 -49.95 -6.71 -44.26
N LEU A 68 -49.41 -7.70 -43.53
CA LEU A 68 -49.84 -9.09 -43.60
C LEU A 68 -50.97 -9.35 -42.60
N LYS A 69 -52.14 -9.79 -43.09
CA LYS A 69 -53.21 -10.34 -42.24
C LYS A 69 -53.39 -11.83 -42.55
N LYS A 70 -53.24 -12.68 -41.53
CA LYS A 70 -53.33 -14.14 -41.60
C LYS A 70 -54.80 -14.60 -41.64
N LYS A 71 -55.20 -15.36 -42.67
CA LYS A 71 -56.36 -16.26 -42.61
C LYS A 71 -56.15 -17.47 -43.54
N ASN A 72 -56.18 -18.67 -42.96
CA ASN A 72 -56.23 -20.00 -43.58
C ASN A 72 -55.37 -20.24 -44.84
N HIS A 73 -54.12 -20.68 -44.61
CA HIS A 73 -53.28 -21.50 -45.49
C HIS A 73 -53.41 -21.28 -47.01
N SER A 74 -53.06 -20.09 -47.50
CA SER A 74 -52.45 -19.84 -48.83
C SER A 74 -52.26 -18.32 -49.05
N TYR A 75 -51.13 -17.92 -49.65
CA TYR A 75 -50.84 -16.53 -50.02
C TYR A 75 -51.15 -16.31 -51.50
N LYS A 76 -51.98 -15.31 -51.85
CA LYS A 76 -52.25 -14.91 -53.23
C LYS A 76 -51.89 -13.43 -53.41
N LEU A 77 -50.93 -13.15 -54.29
CA LEU A 77 -50.49 -11.79 -54.62
C LEU A 77 -51.40 -11.24 -55.74
N SER A 78 -52.09 -10.12 -55.51
CA SER A 78 -52.83 -9.41 -56.56
C SER A 78 -52.34 -7.96 -56.67
N LEU A 79 -51.70 -7.63 -57.78
CA LEU A 79 -51.36 -6.27 -58.17
C LEU A 79 -52.59 -5.61 -58.82
N ALA A 80 -53.14 -4.58 -58.18
CA ALA A 80 -54.10 -3.68 -58.79
C ALA A 80 -53.37 -2.40 -59.22
N LEU A 81 -53.10 -2.27 -60.52
CA LEU A 81 -52.67 -1.01 -61.14
C LEU A 81 -53.89 -0.14 -61.38
N SER A 82 -54.05 0.93 -60.59
CA SER A 82 -54.96 2.02 -60.90
C SER A 82 -54.18 3.15 -61.54
N GLN A 83 -54.25 3.24 -62.87
CA GLN A 83 -53.89 4.45 -63.61
C GLN A 83 -55.03 5.46 -63.47
N ARG A 84 -54.76 6.59 -62.80
CA ARG A 84 -55.43 7.89 -63.04
C ARG A 84 -54.59 9.01 -62.44
N SER A 85 -53.91 9.75 -63.30
CA SER A 85 -53.28 11.02 -62.98
C SER A 85 -54.30 12.18 -63.09
N PRO A 86 -54.26 13.15 -62.16
CA PRO A 86 -54.65 14.51 -62.46
C PRO A 86 -53.44 15.46 -62.34
N PRO A 87 -53.49 16.64 -62.99
CA PRO A 87 -52.30 17.42 -63.31
C PRO A 87 -51.88 18.36 -62.18
N TYR A 88 -50.57 18.62 -62.13
CA TYR A 88 -49.93 19.85 -61.66
C TYR A 88 -50.54 20.54 -60.43
N ARG A 89 -50.12 20.14 -59.22
CA ARG A 89 -50.19 21.01 -58.02
C ARG A 89 -49.40 20.56 -56.79
N TYR A 90 -48.27 19.85 -56.94
CA TYR A 90 -47.47 19.42 -55.77
C TYR A 90 -45.95 19.41 -56.01
N THR A 91 -45.43 20.30 -56.87
CA THR A 91 -43.97 20.43 -57.08
C THR A 91 -43.27 20.99 -55.84
N TRP A 92 -43.86 22.00 -55.18
CA TRP A 92 -43.27 22.60 -53.97
C TRP A 92 -43.27 21.67 -52.76
N VAL A 93 -44.34 20.88 -52.57
CA VAL A 93 -44.42 19.91 -51.46
C VAL A 93 -43.42 18.77 -51.64
N LYS A 94 -43.18 18.30 -52.86
CA LYS A 94 -42.14 17.30 -53.15
C LYS A 94 -40.73 17.84 -52.91
N ILE A 95 -40.47 19.10 -53.24
CA ILE A 95 -39.18 19.76 -52.97
C ILE A 95 -38.98 19.96 -51.47
N LEU A 96 -40.01 20.38 -50.73
CA LEU A 96 -39.97 20.53 -49.28
C LEU A 96 -39.72 19.19 -48.57
N ILE A 97 -40.37 18.11 -48.99
CA ILE A 97 -40.14 16.76 -48.45
C ILE A 97 -38.73 16.26 -48.76
N LEU A 98 -38.21 16.55 -49.97
CA LEU A 98 -36.83 16.22 -50.32
C LEU A 98 -35.83 17.00 -49.48
N LEU A 99 -36.04 18.31 -49.30
CA LEU A 99 -35.17 19.18 -48.51
C LEU A 99 -35.20 18.80 -47.02
N SER A 100 -36.38 18.51 -46.46
CA SER A 100 -36.52 18.05 -45.08
C SER A 100 -35.91 16.66 -44.88
N GLY A 101 -36.06 15.76 -45.87
CA GLY A 101 -35.44 14.44 -45.86
C GLY A 101 -33.92 14.52 -45.94
N THR A 102 -33.37 15.40 -46.76
CA THR A 102 -31.92 15.63 -46.83
C THR A 102 -31.37 16.28 -45.57
N ALA A 103 -32.09 17.22 -44.95
CA ALA A 103 -31.69 17.83 -43.68
C ALA A 103 -31.72 16.82 -42.53
N LEU A 104 -32.72 15.94 -42.49
CA LEU A 104 -32.80 14.85 -41.49
C LEU A 104 -31.67 13.83 -41.70
N CYS A 105 -31.40 13.42 -42.94
CA CYS A 105 -30.28 12.53 -43.24
C CYS A 105 -28.93 13.17 -42.90
N LEU A 106 -28.73 14.47 -43.17
CA LEU A 106 -27.50 15.19 -42.83
C LEU A 106 -27.32 15.32 -41.31
N ASN A 107 -28.39 15.52 -40.53
CA ASN A 107 -28.31 15.52 -39.07
C ASN A 107 -28.00 14.14 -38.51
N ILE A 108 -28.62 13.07 -39.04
CA ILE A 108 -28.31 11.69 -38.62
C ILE A 108 -26.86 11.34 -38.98
N TYR A 109 -26.39 11.75 -40.16
CA TYR A 109 -24.99 11.56 -40.56
C TYR A 109 -24.04 12.38 -39.71
N ALA A 110 -24.40 13.61 -39.33
CA ALA A 110 -23.61 14.45 -38.44
C ALA A 110 -23.55 13.85 -37.03
N GLU A 111 -24.65 13.38 -36.45
CA GLU A 111 -24.65 12.69 -35.15
C GLU A 111 -23.88 11.37 -35.20
N GLN A 112 -23.97 10.60 -36.29
CA GLN A 112 -23.17 9.39 -36.47
C GLN A 112 -21.69 9.70 -36.63
N ILE A 113 -21.32 10.76 -37.35
CA ILE A 113 -19.93 11.22 -37.48
C ILE A 113 -19.43 11.78 -36.15
N PHE A 114 -20.23 12.56 -35.41
CA PHE A 114 -19.88 13.04 -34.08
C PHE A 114 -19.73 11.88 -33.11
N GLY A 115 -20.63 10.90 -33.12
CA GLY A 115 -20.51 9.67 -32.32
C GLY A 115 -19.29 8.84 -32.71
N PHE A 116 -18.97 8.71 -34.00
CA PHE A 116 -17.75 8.06 -34.48
C PHE A 116 -16.50 8.84 -34.07
N ILE A 117 -16.46 10.16 -34.21
CA ILE A 117 -15.33 11.00 -33.79
C ILE A 117 -15.15 10.91 -32.28
N TYR A 118 -16.23 10.86 -31.50
CA TYR A 118 -16.20 10.69 -30.04
C TYR A 118 -15.69 9.31 -29.62
N LEU A 119 -16.08 8.26 -30.34
CA LEU A 119 -15.58 6.88 -30.15
C LEU A 119 -14.13 6.70 -30.63
N PHE A 120 -13.68 7.46 -31.64
CA PHE A 120 -12.31 7.42 -32.16
C PHE A 120 -11.33 8.38 -31.44
N HIS A 121 -11.82 9.39 -30.72
CA HIS A 121 -10.97 10.31 -29.94
C HIS A 121 -10.76 9.89 -28.48
N ASN A 122 -11.55 8.94 -27.97
CA ASN A 122 -11.45 8.47 -26.60
C ASN A 122 -11.25 6.95 -26.61
N GLU A 123 -10.08 6.48 -27.05
CA GLU A 123 -9.63 5.19 -26.52
C GLU A 123 -9.49 5.36 -25.00
N PRO A 124 -9.98 4.39 -24.20
CA PRO A 124 -9.78 4.45 -22.77
C PRO A 124 -8.28 4.62 -22.49
N PRO A 125 -7.89 5.46 -21.50
CA PRO A 125 -6.49 5.65 -21.18
C PRO A 125 -5.81 4.28 -21.03
N SER A 126 -4.66 4.12 -21.67
CA SER A 126 -3.87 2.91 -21.50
C SER A 126 -3.18 2.94 -20.13
N LEU A 127 -2.87 1.77 -19.58
CA LEU A 127 -2.05 1.66 -18.36
C LEU A 127 -0.74 2.44 -18.47
N GLN A 128 -0.14 2.46 -19.67
CA GLN A 128 1.05 3.25 -19.98
C GLN A 128 0.79 4.76 -19.81
N SER A 129 -0.31 5.29 -20.34
CA SER A 129 -0.64 6.71 -20.23
C SER A 129 -0.88 7.15 -18.77
N PHE A 130 -1.45 6.25 -17.96
CA PHE A 130 -1.62 6.46 -16.51
C PHE A 130 -0.29 6.51 -15.78
N GLN A 131 0.63 5.59 -16.08
CA GLN A 131 1.99 5.62 -15.53
C GLN A 131 2.73 6.91 -15.92
N GLU A 132 2.66 7.31 -17.18
CA GLU A 132 3.29 8.54 -17.66
C GLU A 132 2.70 9.79 -16.98
N CYS A 133 1.38 9.81 -16.75
CA CYS A 133 0.72 10.88 -15.98
C CYS A 133 1.22 10.93 -14.54
N SER A 134 1.25 9.79 -13.85
CA SER A 134 1.65 9.70 -12.44
C SER A 134 3.10 10.15 -12.23
N ILE A 135 4.04 9.61 -13.01
CA ILE A 135 5.45 9.96 -12.95
C ILE A 135 5.68 11.44 -13.30
N ARG A 136 5.01 11.95 -14.35
CA ARG A 136 5.14 13.36 -14.74
C ARG A 136 4.65 14.29 -13.64
N ASN A 137 3.49 13.98 -13.03
CA ASN A 137 2.96 14.76 -11.92
C ASN A 137 3.91 14.72 -10.72
N MET A 138 4.46 13.55 -10.39
CA MET A 138 5.44 13.40 -9.31
C MET A 138 6.69 14.24 -9.53
N LEU A 139 7.29 14.18 -10.73
CA LEU A 139 8.44 15.03 -11.10
C LEU A 139 8.09 16.53 -11.11
N SER A 140 6.84 16.89 -11.44
CA SER A 140 6.40 18.29 -11.48
C SER A 140 6.29 18.97 -10.11
N THR A 141 6.34 18.20 -9.01
CA THR A 141 6.44 18.74 -7.65
C THR A 141 7.76 19.49 -7.41
N GLY A 142 8.74 19.35 -8.30
CA GLY A 142 10.10 19.85 -8.08
C GLY A 142 10.90 19.00 -7.10
N LEU A 143 10.32 17.91 -6.58
CA LEU A 143 10.93 17.03 -5.59
C LEU A 143 11.42 17.79 -4.35
N TYR A 144 10.66 18.81 -3.91
CA TYR A 144 11.00 19.69 -2.78
C TYR A 144 11.34 18.92 -1.50
N PHE A 145 10.76 17.73 -1.31
CA PHE A 145 10.99 16.86 -0.17
C PHE A 145 12.37 16.15 -0.19
N LEU A 146 13.13 16.25 -1.28
CA LEU A 146 14.48 15.70 -1.43
C LEU A 146 15.59 16.78 -1.43
N GLU A 147 15.27 18.08 -1.42
CA GLU A 147 16.26 19.15 -1.67
C GLU A 147 17.41 19.17 -0.65
N ASP A 148 17.14 18.89 0.62
CA ASP A 148 18.10 19.00 1.73
C ASP A 148 18.45 17.65 2.39
N VAL A 149 18.16 16.53 1.73
CA VAL A 149 18.44 15.18 2.27
C VAL A 149 19.66 14.56 1.60
N SER A 150 20.55 13.95 2.40
CA SER A 150 21.73 13.25 1.89
C SER A 150 21.93 11.91 2.58
N PRO A 151 22.64 10.96 1.94
CA PRO A 151 22.96 9.68 2.57
C PRO A 151 23.74 9.90 3.87
N PRO A 152 23.52 9.09 4.93
CA PRO A 152 24.29 9.20 6.16
C PRO A 152 25.79 9.04 5.91
N THR A 153 26.59 9.93 6.49
CA THR A 153 28.05 9.90 6.35
C THR A 153 28.69 8.82 7.22
N VAL A 154 29.97 8.50 6.97
CA VAL A 154 30.75 7.59 7.85
C VAL A 154 30.74 8.06 9.30
N GLU A 155 30.87 9.37 9.52
CA GLU A 155 30.81 9.99 10.86
C GLU A 155 29.44 9.77 11.53
N ASN A 156 28.33 9.80 10.77
CA ASN A 156 27.02 9.48 11.33
C ASN A 156 26.95 8.03 11.82
N PHE A 157 27.48 7.06 11.05
CA PHE A 157 27.52 5.65 11.47
C PHE A 157 28.44 5.44 12.69
N GLU A 158 29.59 6.11 12.74
CA GLU A 158 30.48 6.10 13.91
C GLU A 158 29.80 6.67 15.15
N SER A 159 29.08 7.79 15.01
CA SER A 159 28.28 8.37 16.08
C SER A 159 27.23 7.40 16.61
N ARG A 160 26.50 6.68 15.73
CA ARG A 160 25.54 5.64 16.15
C ARG A 160 26.20 4.56 16.99
N ARG A 161 27.34 4.02 16.52
CA ARG A 161 28.10 3.00 17.25
C ARG A 161 28.63 3.54 18.58
N ASN A 162 29.11 4.78 18.63
CA ASN A 162 29.56 5.41 19.88
C ASN A 162 28.41 5.61 20.88
N ARG A 163 27.20 6.01 20.43
CA ARG A 163 26.00 6.04 21.29
C ARG A 163 25.67 4.65 21.84
N LEU A 164 25.79 3.60 21.02
CA LEU A 164 25.65 2.23 21.47
C LEU A 164 26.70 1.84 22.51
N ALA A 165 27.97 2.22 22.33
CA ALA A 165 29.03 1.98 23.31
C ALA A 165 28.71 2.64 24.67
N HIS A 166 28.22 3.88 24.67
CA HIS A 166 27.75 4.53 25.89
C HIS A 166 26.58 3.79 26.54
N ALA A 167 25.61 3.32 25.74
CA ALA A 167 24.48 2.56 26.22
C ALA A 167 24.88 1.21 26.85
N LEU A 168 25.87 0.52 26.27
CA LEU A 168 26.40 -0.73 26.82
C LEU A 168 27.01 -0.55 28.21
N VAL A 169 27.75 0.54 28.41
CA VAL A 169 28.30 0.90 29.74
C VAL A 169 27.17 1.16 30.73
N ALA A 170 26.12 1.88 30.31
CA ALA A 170 24.99 2.23 31.17
C ALA A 170 24.12 1.01 31.55
N ASP A 171 23.96 0.04 30.65
CA ASP A 171 23.24 -1.22 30.91
C ASP A 171 24.12 -2.31 31.55
N GLY A 172 25.43 -2.06 31.72
CA GLY A 172 26.37 -3.00 32.34
C GLY A 172 26.56 -4.28 31.52
N VAL A 173 26.75 -4.13 30.21
CA VAL A 173 26.92 -5.22 29.23
C VAL A 173 28.26 -5.08 28.51
N ASP A 174 28.92 -6.21 28.24
CA ASP A 174 30.28 -6.21 27.68
C ASP A 174 30.31 -6.03 26.16
N ALA A 175 29.28 -6.51 25.45
CA ALA A 175 29.13 -6.29 24.02
C ALA A 175 27.67 -6.38 23.56
N PHE A 176 27.35 -5.70 22.46
CA PHE A 176 26.16 -5.92 21.66
C PHE A 176 26.50 -6.81 20.47
N VAL A 177 25.71 -7.86 20.23
CA VAL A 177 25.92 -8.81 19.13
C VAL A 177 24.68 -8.87 18.26
N LEU A 178 24.89 -8.77 16.95
CA LEU A 178 23.83 -8.77 15.95
C LEU A 178 24.27 -9.49 14.68
N GLU A 179 23.30 -10.02 13.95
CA GLU A 179 23.46 -10.60 12.62
C GLU A 179 22.92 -9.65 11.53
N PRO A 180 23.15 -9.90 10.23
CA PRO A 180 22.56 -9.11 9.15
C PRO A 180 21.07 -8.88 9.33
N GLY A 181 20.62 -7.64 9.07
CA GLY A 181 19.24 -7.21 9.32
C GLY A 181 19.14 -5.71 9.50
N TYR A 182 18.00 -5.21 9.96
CA TYR A 182 17.76 -3.76 10.10
C TYR A 182 18.71 -3.08 11.10
N THR A 183 18.95 -3.70 12.27
CA THR A 183 19.92 -3.17 13.25
C THR A 183 21.34 -3.18 12.69
N PHE A 184 21.71 -4.19 11.89
CA PHE A 184 23.00 -4.23 11.21
C PHE A 184 23.13 -3.09 10.20
N LYS A 185 22.09 -2.88 9.37
CA LYS A 185 22.03 -1.78 8.41
C LYS A 185 22.16 -0.43 9.12
N TYR A 186 21.54 -0.27 10.30
CA TYR A 186 21.64 0.97 11.09
C TYR A 186 23.08 1.31 11.52
N TYR A 187 23.85 0.31 11.97
CA TYR A 187 25.20 0.53 12.51
C TYR A 187 26.34 0.38 11.49
N ALA A 188 26.14 -0.38 10.42
CA ALA A 188 27.21 -0.75 9.49
C ALA A 188 26.80 -0.72 8.01
N ASN A 189 25.58 -0.31 7.68
CA ASN A 189 25.07 -0.20 6.31
C ASN A 189 25.50 -1.34 5.38
N ILE A 190 24.93 -2.53 5.56
CA ILE A 190 25.22 -3.69 4.71
C ILE A 190 24.48 -3.63 3.36
N SER A 191 24.35 -2.43 2.78
CA SER A 191 23.74 -2.24 1.46
C SER A 191 24.80 -2.42 0.39
N GLN A 192 24.70 -3.49 -0.40
CA GLN A 192 25.38 -3.61 -1.68
C GLN A 192 24.38 -4.14 -2.70
N GLU A 193 24.29 -3.49 -3.85
CA GLU A 193 23.28 -3.77 -4.89
C GLU A 193 23.87 -4.50 -6.09
N ASP A 194 25.20 -4.60 -6.19
CA ASP A 194 25.90 -5.06 -7.38
C ASP A 194 26.02 -6.60 -7.47
N TRP A 195 25.95 -7.32 -6.34
CA TRP A 195 25.95 -8.79 -6.28
C TRP A 195 24.94 -9.33 -5.26
N GLU A 196 25.01 -10.62 -4.95
CA GLU A 196 24.10 -11.31 -4.02
C GLU A 196 24.01 -10.59 -2.65
N PRO A 197 22.80 -10.17 -2.21
CA PRO A 197 22.57 -9.55 -0.90
C PRO A 197 23.12 -10.39 0.25
N TRP A 198 23.65 -9.73 1.28
CA TRP A 198 24.14 -10.44 2.46
C TRP A 198 23.00 -10.64 3.46
N GLU A 199 22.30 -11.76 3.32
CA GLU A 199 21.15 -12.11 4.15
C GLU A 199 21.54 -12.98 5.36
N PRO A 200 20.65 -13.13 6.36
CA PRO A 200 20.80 -14.10 7.44
C PRO A 200 20.87 -15.55 6.95
N GLU A 201 22.08 -16.07 6.75
CA GLU A 201 22.32 -17.46 6.32
C GLU A 201 22.60 -18.41 7.50
N GLU A 202 22.61 -19.73 7.28
CA GLU A 202 22.89 -20.71 8.33
C GLU A 202 24.26 -20.50 9.01
N ARG A 203 25.21 -19.93 8.28
CA ARG A 203 26.55 -19.53 8.74
C ARG A 203 26.53 -18.19 9.49
N PRO A 204 26.97 -18.15 10.77
CA PRO A 204 27.04 -16.89 11.50
C PRO A 204 28.05 -15.90 10.89
N PHE A 205 27.53 -14.77 10.43
CA PHE A 205 28.26 -13.51 10.25
C PHE A 205 27.74 -12.54 11.30
N LEU A 206 28.55 -12.23 12.32
CA LEU A 206 28.09 -11.43 13.48
C LEU A 206 28.90 -10.17 13.62
N MET A 207 28.24 -9.03 13.77
CA MET A 207 28.86 -7.79 14.24
C MET A 207 28.84 -7.77 15.76
N VAL A 208 29.99 -7.49 16.36
CA VAL A 208 30.20 -7.41 17.80
C VAL A 208 30.68 -6.01 18.13
N VAL A 209 29.89 -5.25 18.88
CA VAL A 209 30.22 -3.90 19.31
C VAL A 209 30.53 -3.91 20.80
N GLN A 210 31.74 -3.50 21.18
CA GLN A 210 32.18 -3.31 22.56
C GLN A 210 32.40 -1.83 22.86
N SER A 211 32.32 -1.45 24.13
CA SER A 211 32.76 -0.13 24.58
C SER A 211 34.28 -0.12 24.78
N TYR A 212 34.96 0.84 24.16
CA TYR A 212 36.36 1.19 24.44
C TYR A 212 36.41 2.47 25.28
N HIS A 213 37.17 2.43 26.37
CA HIS A 213 37.40 3.57 27.23
C HIS A 213 38.82 4.07 27.03
N ASP A 214 38.97 5.28 26.49
CA ASP A 214 40.28 5.90 26.39
C ASP A 214 40.78 6.26 27.81
N PRO A 215 41.89 5.67 28.29
CA PRO A 215 42.39 5.91 29.64
C PRO A 215 42.93 7.33 29.85
N GLN A 216 43.25 8.06 28.78
CA GLN A 216 43.80 9.41 28.86
C GLN A 216 42.70 10.47 28.82
N THR A 217 41.72 10.30 27.93
CA THR A 217 40.66 11.30 27.70
C THR A 217 39.37 10.97 28.45
N GLY A 218 39.17 9.72 28.85
CA GLY A 218 37.91 9.23 29.42
C GLY A 218 36.77 9.09 28.41
N ILE A 219 37.04 9.33 27.13
CA ILE A 219 36.04 9.22 26.05
C ILE A 219 35.69 7.75 25.84
N ILE A 220 34.41 7.47 25.69
CA ILE A 220 33.88 6.14 25.35
C ILE A 220 33.60 6.13 23.85
N THR A 221 34.16 5.16 23.15
CA THR A 221 33.90 4.91 21.73
C THR A 221 33.55 3.45 21.48
N ALA A 222 32.98 3.16 20.31
CA ALA A 222 32.76 1.80 19.88
C ALA A 222 34.05 1.15 19.36
N ASN A 223 34.29 -0.09 19.81
CA ASN A 223 35.21 -1.00 19.18
C ASN A 223 34.41 -2.12 18.52
N THR A 224 34.48 -2.22 17.20
CA THR A 224 33.65 -3.14 16.40
C THR A 224 34.49 -4.23 15.76
N SER A 225 34.03 -5.48 15.88
CA SER A 225 34.64 -6.65 15.25
C SER A 225 33.58 -7.53 14.57
N PHE A 226 33.99 -8.35 13.61
CA PHE A 226 33.10 -9.19 12.83
C PHE A 226 33.51 -10.65 12.89
N LEU A 227 32.68 -11.51 13.46
CA LEU A 227 32.83 -12.97 13.31
C LEU A 227 32.38 -13.34 11.89
N CYS A 228 33.25 -13.93 11.08
CA CYS A 228 32.96 -14.18 9.66
C CYS A 228 33.49 -15.54 9.22
N PRO A 229 32.76 -16.32 8.39
CA PRO A 229 33.34 -17.50 7.76
C PRO A 229 34.63 -17.14 7.03
N SER A 230 35.71 -17.90 7.22
CA SER A 230 37.03 -17.55 6.67
C SER A 230 37.01 -17.32 5.17
N PHE A 231 36.21 -18.09 4.42
CA PHE A 231 36.11 -17.97 2.97
C PHE A 231 35.34 -16.72 2.49
N GLU A 232 34.55 -16.11 3.37
CA GLU A 232 33.76 -14.89 3.10
C GLU A 232 34.47 -13.61 3.58
N ALA A 233 35.63 -13.72 4.23
CA ALA A 233 36.33 -12.58 4.82
C ALA A 233 36.69 -11.49 3.79
N GLU A 234 37.10 -11.88 2.58
CA GLU A 234 37.39 -10.91 1.51
C GLU A 234 36.11 -10.25 0.99
N ARG A 235 35.02 -11.02 0.81
CA ARG A 235 33.73 -10.47 0.41
C ARG A 235 33.22 -9.47 1.46
N ALA A 236 33.36 -9.77 2.75
CA ALA A 236 32.97 -8.86 3.83
C ALA A 236 33.72 -7.52 3.78
N ARG A 237 35.00 -7.50 3.38
CA ARG A 237 35.77 -6.25 3.21
C ARG A 237 35.34 -5.43 2.00
N LEU A 238 34.69 -6.06 1.02
CA LEU A 238 34.16 -5.41 -0.18
C LEU A 238 32.74 -4.85 0.01
N LEU A 239 32.12 -5.03 1.18
CA LEU A 239 30.77 -4.51 1.49
C LEU A 239 30.71 -3.00 1.65
N LEU A 240 31.84 -2.28 1.53
CA LEU A 240 31.93 -0.83 1.67
C LEU A 240 31.26 -0.29 2.95
N MET A 241 31.29 -1.09 4.03
CA MET A 241 30.70 -0.69 5.31
C MET A 241 31.37 0.61 5.80
N PRO A 242 30.61 1.56 6.37
CA PRO A 242 31.07 2.90 6.70
C PRO A 242 31.91 2.88 7.98
N PHE A 243 33.18 2.56 7.84
CA PHE A 243 34.21 2.61 8.89
C PHE A 243 35.39 3.45 8.39
N SER A 244 35.94 4.32 9.23
CA SER A 244 37.16 5.08 8.90
C SER A 244 38.40 4.18 8.76
N GLU A 245 38.42 3.07 9.50
CA GLU A 245 39.50 2.10 9.54
C GLU A 245 39.08 0.74 8.95
N PRO A 246 40.03 -0.08 8.47
CA PRO A 246 39.72 -1.44 8.03
C PRO A 246 38.99 -2.25 9.12
N ILE A 247 37.94 -2.96 8.72
CA ILE A 247 37.15 -3.80 9.65
C ILE A 247 37.99 -4.90 10.28
N ASN A 248 37.80 -5.11 11.59
CA ASN A 248 38.44 -6.23 12.31
C ASN A 248 37.63 -7.51 12.11
N ILE A 249 38.22 -8.53 11.48
CA ILE A 249 37.55 -9.81 11.21
C ILE A 249 38.14 -10.91 12.10
N ILE A 250 37.26 -11.66 12.75
CA ILE A 250 37.55 -12.90 13.47
C ILE A 250 37.10 -14.06 12.56
N PRO A 251 38.02 -14.65 11.78
CA PRO A 251 37.67 -15.69 10.83
C PRO A 251 37.39 -17.03 11.52
N TRP A 252 36.43 -17.79 11.01
CA TRP A 252 36.19 -19.17 11.44
C TRP A 252 36.08 -20.13 10.23
N GLU A 253 36.76 -21.27 10.31
CA GLU A 253 36.70 -22.31 9.28
C GLU A 253 35.41 -23.11 9.35
N GLU A 254 34.90 -23.61 8.21
CA GLU A 254 33.63 -24.36 8.11
C GLU A 254 33.48 -25.52 9.13
N HIS A 255 34.58 -26.12 9.56
CA HIS A 255 34.59 -27.25 10.51
C HIS A 255 34.78 -26.82 11.98
N TRP A 256 34.91 -25.52 12.26
CA TRP A 256 35.04 -24.95 13.60
C TRP A 256 33.68 -24.62 14.19
N ASN A 257 33.63 -24.53 15.52
CA ASN A 257 32.46 -23.96 16.18
C ASN A 257 32.62 -22.42 16.20
N PRO A 258 31.81 -21.65 15.45
CA PRO A 258 31.96 -20.20 15.33
C PRO A 258 31.87 -19.48 16.68
N TYR A 259 30.98 -19.93 17.56
CA TYR A 259 30.78 -19.33 18.89
C TYR A 259 31.97 -19.56 19.81
N LYS A 260 32.62 -20.74 19.72
CA LYS A 260 33.86 -21.05 20.43
C LYS A 260 35.04 -20.27 19.89
N THR A 261 35.09 -20.04 18.57
CA THR A 261 36.07 -19.15 17.95
C THR A 261 35.92 -17.73 18.50
N LEU A 262 34.69 -17.20 18.52
CA LEU A 262 34.41 -15.89 19.10
C LEU A 262 34.77 -15.80 20.58
N PHE A 263 34.38 -16.79 21.40
CA PHE A 263 34.68 -16.80 22.83
C PHE A 263 36.18 -16.78 23.15
N LYS A 264 37.00 -17.38 22.28
CA LYS A 264 38.46 -17.48 22.47
C LYS A 264 39.26 -16.37 21.79
N SER A 265 38.62 -15.49 21.03
CA SER A 265 39.31 -14.42 20.32
C SER A 265 39.86 -13.38 21.28
N GLU A 266 40.79 -12.57 20.80
CA GLU A 266 41.46 -11.52 21.56
C GLU A 266 40.50 -10.50 22.19
N ILE A 267 39.31 -10.32 21.61
CA ILE A 267 38.30 -9.37 22.11
C ILE A 267 37.58 -9.86 23.38
N PHE A 268 37.66 -11.15 23.71
CA PHE A 268 37.10 -11.74 24.93
C PHE A 268 38.11 -12.53 25.79
N ALA A 269 39.35 -12.72 25.32
CA ALA A 269 40.37 -13.56 25.96
C ALA A 269 40.81 -13.14 27.38
N ARG A 270 40.41 -11.97 27.88
CA ARG A 270 40.86 -11.39 29.17
C ARG A 270 39.78 -11.27 30.24
N ASN A 271 38.64 -11.94 30.08
CA ASN A 271 37.54 -11.76 31.01
C ASN A 271 37.67 -12.65 32.26
N GLU A 272 37.67 -12.01 33.44
CA GLU A 272 37.69 -12.68 34.76
C GLU A 272 36.35 -13.34 35.12
N ARG A 273 35.30 -13.01 34.38
CA ARG A 273 33.93 -13.54 34.49
C ARG A 273 33.38 -13.92 33.10
N PRO A 274 32.31 -14.73 33.02
CA PRO A 274 31.57 -14.91 31.78
C PRO A 274 31.24 -13.54 31.13
N PRO A 275 31.58 -13.33 29.85
CA PRO A 275 31.24 -12.08 29.17
C PRO A 275 29.73 -12.03 28.96
N ARG A 276 29.15 -10.88 29.26
CA ARG A 276 27.72 -10.59 29.17
C ARG A 276 27.43 -9.96 27.82
N LEU A 277 26.75 -10.70 26.95
CA LEU A 277 26.43 -10.30 25.59
C LEU A 277 24.95 -9.94 25.50
N MET A 278 24.67 -8.69 25.14
CA MET A 278 23.32 -8.32 24.71
C MET A 278 23.16 -8.66 23.25
N VAL A 279 22.06 -9.29 22.90
CA VAL A 279 21.77 -9.69 21.53
C VAL A 279 20.63 -8.87 20.95
N ASP A 280 20.69 -8.63 19.64
CA ASP A 280 19.59 -8.05 18.89
C ASP A 280 18.30 -8.88 19.05
N GLU A 281 17.14 -8.20 19.11
CA GLU A 281 15.84 -8.85 19.32
C GLU A 281 15.44 -9.81 18.19
N GLU A 282 15.95 -9.60 16.97
CA GLU A 282 15.65 -10.43 15.80
C GLU A 282 16.71 -11.52 15.56
N MET A 283 17.73 -11.61 16.42
CA MET A 283 18.78 -12.61 16.25
C MET A 283 18.19 -14.02 16.39
N ARG A 284 18.48 -14.90 15.44
CA ARG A 284 17.95 -16.26 15.38
C ARG A 284 18.32 -17.06 16.62
N ASP A 285 17.33 -17.76 17.17
CA ASP A 285 17.43 -18.48 18.44
C ASP A 285 18.63 -19.46 18.51
N TYR A 286 18.96 -20.14 17.41
CA TYR A 286 20.09 -21.08 17.42
C TYR A 286 21.45 -20.38 17.58
N ILE A 287 21.59 -19.13 17.16
CA ILE A 287 22.78 -18.30 17.37
C ILE A 287 22.86 -17.89 18.83
N GLN A 288 21.75 -17.42 19.40
CA GLN A 288 21.66 -17.08 20.83
C GLN A 288 22.04 -18.26 21.73
N ARG A 289 21.45 -19.44 21.47
CA ARG A 289 21.77 -20.69 22.19
C ARG A 289 23.20 -21.14 21.94
N GLY A 290 23.72 -20.93 20.73
CA GLY A 290 25.10 -21.21 20.38
C GLY A 290 26.10 -20.41 21.22
N LEU A 291 25.86 -19.09 21.36
CA LEU A 291 26.65 -18.21 22.22
C LEU A 291 26.55 -18.63 23.69
N ALA A 292 25.34 -18.82 24.20
CA ALA A 292 25.11 -19.22 25.60
C ALA A 292 25.77 -20.58 25.91
N GLY A 293 25.68 -21.55 24.99
CA GLY A 293 26.23 -22.89 25.16
C GLY A 293 27.76 -22.97 25.26
N ILE A 294 28.48 -21.91 24.86
CA ILE A 294 29.94 -21.81 24.97
C ILE A 294 30.39 -21.07 26.24
N GLY A 295 29.48 -20.40 26.94
CA GLY A 295 29.74 -19.75 28.23
C GLY A 295 29.56 -18.24 28.26
N PHE A 296 28.97 -17.63 27.22
CA PHE A 296 28.52 -16.25 27.30
C PHE A 296 27.25 -16.12 28.16
N GLU A 297 27.13 -15.05 28.95
CA GLU A 297 25.87 -14.66 29.58
C GLU A 297 25.06 -13.86 28.55
N VAL A 298 24.15 -14.53 27.84
CA VAL A 298 23.32 -13.91 26.79
C VAL A 298 22.10 -13.25 27.42
N VAL A 299 21.88 -11.96 27.12
CA VAL A 299 20.74 -11.16 27.57
C VAL A 299 20.02 -10.51 26.40
N GLY A 300 18.70 -10.32 26.52
CA GLY A 300 17.94 -9.54 25.54
C GLY A 300 18.16 -8.03 25.67
N LEU A 301 17.49 -7.27 24.80
CA LEU A 301 17.55 -5.81 24.79
C LEU A 301 17.22 -5.19 26.16
N GLN A 302 17.95 -4.13 26.50
CA GLN A 302 17.73 -3.33 27.70
C GLN A 302 17.57 -1.85 27.34
N LYS A 303 17.07 -1.08 28.30
CA LYS A 303 16.52 0.26 28.09
C LYS A 303 17.49 1.19 27.35
N GLN A 304 18.77 1.25 27.73
CA GLN A 304 19.67 2.24 27.13
C GLN A 304 20.01 1.88 25.70
N VAL A 305 20.25 0.59 25.42
CA VAL A 305 20.52 0.10 24.07
C VAL A 305 19.30 0.27 23.15
N GLU A 306 18.09 -0.04 23.62
CA GLU A 306 16.85 0.19 22.86
C GLU A 306 16.70 1.66 22.45
N MET A 307 16.97 2.59 23.38
CA MET A 307 16.83 4.02 23.14
C MET A 307 17.74 4.56 22.01
N VAL A 308 18.86 3.89 21.70
CA VAL A 308 19.80 4.34 20.65
C VAL A 308 19.15 4.40 19.26
N ARG A 309 18.21 3.47 18.97
CA ARG A 309 17.44 3.47 17.72
C ARG A 309 16.09 4.19 17.88
N GLN A 310 15.47 4.09 19.05
CA GLN A 310 14.19 4.75 19.29
C GLN A 310 14.29 6.28 19.16
N MET A 311 15.45 6.86 19.49
CA MET A 311 15.74 8.29 19.46
C MET A 311 16.48 8.67 18.16
N LYS A 312 15.78 9.37 17.27
CA LYS A 312 16.26 9.67 15.92
C LYS A 312 17.20 10.87 15.97
N SER A 313 18.37 10.79 15.33
CA SER A 313 19.20 11.97 15.10
C SER A 313 18.54 12.94 14.11
N LYS A 314 19.07 14.17 14.01
CA LYS A 314 18.58 15.15 13.05
C LYS A 314 18.60 14.60 11.61
N GLU A 315 19.68 13.93 11.23
CA GLU A 315 19.84 13.35 9.90
C GLU A 315 18.81 12.26 9.65
N GLU A 316 18.53 11.41 10.64
CA GLU A 316 17.50 10.37 10.55
C GLU A 316 16.10 10.97 10.39
N ILE A 317 15.81 12.04 11.12
CA ILE A 317 14.54 12.79 11.02
C ILE A 317 14.38 13.41 9.63
N ASP A 318 15.44 13.97 9.06
CA ASP A 318 15.39 14.59 7.74
C ASP A 318 15.13 13.55 6.64
N ILE A 319 15.74 12.36 6.74
CA ILE A 319 15.46 11.24 5.83
C ILE A 319 14.03 10.73 6.00
N LEU A 320 13.57 10.52 7.24
CA LEU A 320 12.20 10.10 7.54
C LEU A 320 11.18 11.11 6.99
N ARG A 321 11.45 12.42 7.13
CA ARG A 321 10.59 13.46 6.56
C ARG A 321 10.54 13.39 5.04
N ALA A 322 11.69 13.24 4.39
CA ALA A 322 11.81 13.16 2.95
C ALA A 322 11.02 11.96 2.37
N VAL A 323 11.25 10.76 2.90
CA VAL A 323 10.59 9.53 2.41
C VAL A 323 9.07 9.55 2.65
N ASN A 324 8.64 10.02 3.82
CA ASN A 324 7.21 10.07 4.15
C ASN A 324 6.48 11.17 3.37
N THR A 325 7.06 12.36 3.22
CA THR A 325 6.48 13.42 2.39
C THR A 325 6.41 12.99 0.92
N GLY A 326 7.47 12.38 0.39
CA GLY A 326 7.49 11.85 -0.98
C GLY A 326 6.45 10.75 -1.21
N THR A 327 6.18 9.91 -0.21
CA THR A 327 5.16 8.86 -0.29
C THR A 327 3.74 9.45 -0.30
N VAL A 328 3.47 10.48 0.53
CA VAL A 328 2.21 11.24 0.46
C VAL A 328 2.03 11.89 -0.92
N GLU A 329 3.08 12.54 -1.44
CA GLU A 329 3.03 13.15 -2.78
C GLU A 329 2.74 12.11 -3.87
N ALA A 330 3.33 10.91 -3.79
CA ALA A 330 3.05 9.83 -4.74
C ALA A 330 1.56 9.46 -4.77
N ILE A 331 0.91 9.32 -3.61
CA ILE A 331 -0.55 9.06 -3.50
C ILE A 331 -1.36 10.23 -4.09
N ARG A 332 -0.98 11.47 -3.78
CA ARG A 332 -1.67 12.66 -4.30
C ARG A 332 -1.56 12.79 -5.82
N GLN A 333 -0.38 12.51 -6.37
CA GLN A 333 -0.11 12.66 -7.79
C GLN A 333 -0.74 11.52 -8.61
N ILE A 334 -0.70 10.28 -8.11
CA ILE A 334 -1.37 9.15 -8.79
C ILE A 334 -2.89 9.30 -8.76
N ARG A 335 -3.47 9.80 -7.66
CA ARG A 335 -4.91 10.03 -7.54
C ARG A 335 -5.44 10.90 -8.68
N LYS A 336 -4.72 11.95 -9.08
CA LYS A 336 -5.12 12.87 -10.17
C LYS A 336 -5.21 12.20 -11.54
N CYS A 337 -4.56 11.04 -11.71
CA CYS A 337 -4.47 10.33 -12.97
C CYS A 337 -5.39 9.10 -13.04
N LEU A 338 -6.11 8.77 -11.96
CA LEU A 338 -7.01 7.61 -11.93
C LEU A 338 -8.17 7.79 -12.91
N TYR A 339 -8.55 6.70 -13.58
CA TYR A 339 -9.69 6.63 -14.48
C TYR A 339 -10.47 5.32 -14.25
N PRO A 340 -11.79 5.27 -14.57
CA PRO A 340 -12.59 4.06 -14.41
C PRO A 340 -12.02 2.89 -15.20
N GLY A 341 -12.04 1.69 -14.63
CA GLY A 341 -11.54 0.48 -15.27
C GLY A 341 -10.16 0.00 -14.81
N LEU A 342 -9.42 0.81 -14.05
CA LEU A 342 -8.18 0.38 -13.40
C LEU A 342 -8.45 -0.70 -12.35
N THR A 343 -7.64 -1.75 -12.31
CA THR A 343 -7.66 -2.70 -11.19
C THR A 343 -6.83 -2.20 -10.00
N GLU A 344 -7.03 -2.77 -8.82
CA GLU A 344 -6.15 -2.55 -7.66
C GLU A 344 -4.68 -2.81 -8.03
N LEU A 345 -4.41 -3.91 -8.75
CA LEU A 345 -3.07 -4.28 -9.23
C LEU A 345 -2.46 -3.28 -10.22
N ASP A 346 -3.28 -2.65 -11.07
CA ASP A 346 -2.80 -1.62 -11.99
C ASP A 346 -2.32 -0.38 -11.23
N ILE A 347 -3.05 0.03 -10.20
CA ILE A 347 -2.67 1.16 -9.34
C ILE A 347 -1.41 0.82 -8.55
N GLN A 348 -1.33 -0.38 -7.95
CA GLN A 348 -0.12 -0.85 -7.25
C GLN A 348 1.12 -0.70 -8.13
N ARG A 349 1.10 -1.32 -9.31
CA ARG A 349 2.23 -1.28 -10.26
C ARG A 349 2.66 0.14 -10.64
N VAL A 350 1.69 1.03 -10.86
CA VAL A 350 2.00 2.42 -11.24
C VAL A 350 2.50 3.23 -10.04
N LEU A 351 1.98 3.00 -8.85
CA LEU A 351 2.46 3.65 -7.62
C LEU A 351 3.92 3.27 -7.35
N ASP A 352 4.22 1.98 -7.44
CA ASP A 352 5.56 1.41 -7.37
C ASP A 352 6.55 2.09 -8.33
N ASN A 353 6.16 2.22 -9.59
CA ASN A 353 6.98 2.87 -10.61
C ASN A 353 7.09 4.38 -10.40
N THR A 354 6.07 5.01 -9.81
CA THR A 354 6.09 6.44 -9.46
C THR A 354 7.09 6.73 -8.34
N LEU A 355 7.15 5.87 -7.32
CA LEU A 355 8.12 5.95 -6.23
C LEU A 355 9.55 5.72 -6.76
N ARG A 356 9.75 4.66 -7.56
CA ARG A 356 11.07 4.37 -8.17
C ARG A 356 11.58 5.50 -9.07
N ALA A 357 10.70 6.20 -9.77
CA ALA A 357 11.07 7.30 -10.66
C ALA A 357 11.74 8.50 -9.96
N VAL A 358 11.60 8.61 -8.64
CA VAL A 358 12.21 9.67 -7.82
C VAL A 358 13.27 9.15 -6.84
N GLY A 359 13.70 7.89 -6.99
CA GLY A 359 14.73 7.29 -6.14
C GLY A 359 14.23 6.78 -4.78
N LEU A 360 12.92 6.58 -4.62
CA LEU A 360 12.37 5.86 -3.46
C LEU A 360 12.25 4.37 -3.78
N GLU A 361 12.57 3.52 -2.81
CA GLU A 361 12.56 2.06 -2.94
C GLU A 361 11.28 1.47 -2.32
N PRO A 362 10.20 1.20 -3.08
CA PRO A 362 8.99 0.60 -2.52
C PRO A 362 9.28 -0.79 -1.94
N PHE A 363 8.78 -1.06 -0.74
CA PHE A 363 8.94 -2.36 -0.06
C PHE A 363 7.60 -3.06 0.22
N PHE A 364 6.50 -2.31 0.28
CA PHE A 364 5.16 -2.86 0.24
C PHE A 364 4.17 -1.84 -0.32
N ASP A 365 3.09 -2.34 -0.92
CA ASP A 365 1.90 -1.55 -1.19
C ASP A 365 0.63 -2.42 -1.14
N ILE A 366 -0.46 -1.86 -0.65
CA ILE A 366 -1.79 -2.43 -0.75
C ILE A 366 -2.75 -1.36 -1.26
N VAL A 367 -3.46 -1.72 -2.34
CA VAL A 367 -4.56 -0.91 -2.88
C VAL A 367 -5.82 -1.74 -2.73
N LEU A 368 -6.79 -1.20 -1.98
CA LEU A 368 -8.00 -1.93 -1.58
C LEU A 368 -9.24 -1.10 -1.87
N PHE A 369 -10.19 -1.67 -2.61
CA PHE A 369 -11.45 -1.04 -3.00
C PHE A 369 -12.64 -1.57 -2.18
N ASP A 370 -13.37 -0.66 -1.54
CA ASP A 370 -14.53 -0.93 -0.67
C ASP A 370 -14.32 -2.15 0.24
N GLU A 371 -15.05 -3.26 0.06
CA GLU A 371 -15.01 -4.42 0.93
C GLU A 371 -13.63 -5.07 1.04
N ASN A 372 -12.76 -4.92 0.04
CA ASN A 372 -11.37 -5.38 0.14
C ASN A 372 -10.61 -4.63 1.26
N ALA A 373 -10.96 -3.36 1.49
CA ALA A 373 -10.40 -2.55 2.57
C ALA A 373 -10.97 -2.92 3.95
N SER A 374 -12.02 -3.75 4.03
CA SER A 374 -12.57 -4.21 5.31
C SER A 374 -11.68 -5.23 6.05
N ASN A 375 -10.57 -5.65 5.44
CA ASN A 375 -9.50 -6.40 6.10
C ASN A 375 -8.25 -5.52 6.16
N PRO A 376 -7.62 -5.29 7.34
CA PRO A 376 -6.51 -4.34 7.49
C PRO A 376 -5.33 -4.57 6.54
N HIS A 377 -5.04 -5.83 6.20
CA HIS A 377 -3.96 -6.25 5.30
C HIS A 377 -4.49 -6.80 3.95
N GLY A 378 -5.75 -6.57 3.63
CA GLY A 378 -6.40 -7.15 2.44
C GLY A 378 -6.59 -8.67 2.52
N GLY A 379 -7.09 -9.27 1.44
CA GLY A 379 -7.35 -10.71 1.41
C GLY A 379 -7.86 -11.28 0.07
N THR A 380 -7.72 -10.55 -1.03
CA THR A 380 -8.23 -10.96 -2.36
C THR A 380 -7.15 -10.81 -3.43
N ASN A 381 -7.46 -11.22 -4.66
CA ASN A 381 -6.53 -11.31 -5.79
C ASN A 381 -6.21 -9.97 -6.48
N SER A 382 -6.38 -8.83 -5.78
CA SER A 382 -6.19 -7.47 -6.30
C SER A 382 -6.85 -7.20 -7.66
N SER A 383 -7.97 -7.87 -7.95
CA SER A 383 -8.63 -7.81 -9.26
C SER A 383 -9.85 -6.90 -9.29
N LYS A 384 -10.19 -6.23 -8.18
CA LYS A 384 -11.36 -5.36 -8.16
C LYS A 384 -11.10 -4.13 -9.03
N VAL A 385 -12.14 -3.70 -9.74
CA VAL A 385 -12.07 -2.64 -10.74
C VAL A 385 -12.60 -1.33 -10.16
N LEU A 386 -11.87 -0.25 -10.40
CA LEU A 386 -12.20 1.10 -9.98
C LEU A 386 -13.40 1.63 -10.77
N ASP A 387 -14.44 2.04 -10.05
CA ASP A 387 -15.63 2.68 -10.59
C ASP A 387 -15.86 4.09 -9.98
N ALA A 388 -16.98 4.71 -10.34
CA ALA A 388 -17.37 6.06 -9.92
C ALA A 388 -17.48 6.25 -8.40
N GLU A 389 -17.94 5.24 -7.65
CA GLU A 389 -18.29 5.35 -6.23
C GLU A 389 -17.35 4.53 -5.31
N THR A 390 -16.38 3.85 -5.91
CA THR A 390 -15.35 3.08 -5.23
C THR A 390 -14.68 3.92 -4.16
N PHE A 391 -14.57 3.39 -2.96
CA PHE A 391 -13.76 3.97 -1.91
C PHE A 391 -12.40 3.29 -1.88
N VAL A 392 -11.35 4.07 -2.10
CA VAL A 392 -9.99 3.58 -2.29
C VAL A 392 -9.24 3.74 -0.98
N LEU A 393 -8.64 2.65 -0.49
CA LEU A 393 -7.61 2.68 0.55
C LEU A 393 -6.28 2.31 -0.12
N ILE A 394 -5.29 3.19 -0.01
CA ILE A 394 -3.91 2.90 -0.38
C ILE A 394 -3.09 2.97 0.90
N ASP A 395 -2.37 1.90 1.20
CA ASP A 395 -1.32 1.88 2.22
C ASP A 395 -0.02 1.41 1.58
N VAL A 396 1.03 2.21 1.75
CA VAL A 396 2.27 2.08 0.99
C VAL A 396 3.46 2.54 1.82
N GLY A 397 4.55 1.79 1.67
CA GLY A 397 5.83 2.13 2.26
C GLY A 397 6.97 2.01 1.26
N ALA A 398 7.90 2.93 1.38
CA ALA A 398 9.14 2.97 0.63
C ALA A 398 10.34 3.20 1.56
N HIS A 399 11.54 2.98 1.04
CA HIS A 399 12.78 3.33 1.70
C HIS A 399 13.47 4.50 1.01
N LEU A 400 14.12 5.34 1.82
CA LEU A 400 15.16 6.28 1.39
C LEU A 400 16.36 6.07 2.30
N TYR A 401 17.51 5.71 1.74
CA TYR A 401 18.74 5.39 2.51
C TYR A 401 18.49 4.37 3.64
N GLY A 402 17.54 3.46 3.42
CA GLY A 402 17.09 2.45 4.36
C GLY A 402 16.06 2.88 5.41
N TYR A 403 15.69 4.15 5.52
CA TYR A 403 14.63 4.60 6.43
C TYR A 403 13.26 4.48 5.78
N SER A 404 12.25 4.10 6.55
CA SER A 404 10.93 3.71 6.04
C SER A 404 9.94 4.87 6.03
N SER A 405 9.13 4.95 4.97
CA SER A 405 7.78 5.51 5.05
C SER A 405 6.75 4.44 5.31
N ASP A 406 5.61 4.87 5.86
CA ASP A 406 4.44 4.05 6.12
C ASP A 406 3.22 4.97 6.12
N ILE A 407 2.46 4.95 5.02
CA ILE A 407 1.43 5.95 4.74
C ILE A 407 0.18 5.29 4.19
N THR A 408 -0.90 5.42 4.96
CA THR A 408 -2.25 5.07 4.53
C THR A 408 -3.11 6.31 4.21
N ARG A 409 -3.81 6.27 3.08
CA ARG A 409 -4.88 7.21 2.69
C ARG A 409 -6.13 6.47 2.23
N ALA A 410 -7.28 6.90 2.75
CA ALA A 410 -8.60 6.46 2.30
C ALA A 410 -9.34 7.64 1.63
N PHE A 411 -9.73 7.48 0.36
CA PHE A 411 -10.28 8.57 -0.46
C PHE A 411 -11.20 8.11 -1.59
N PHE A 412 -11.94 9.06 -2.15
CA PHE A 412 -12.74 8.92 -3.36
C PHE A 412 -11.95 9.27 -4.63
N PRO A 413 -12.23 8.62 -5.77
CA PRO A 413 -11.59 8.88 -7.06
C PRO A 413 -11.69 10.35 -7.50
N PRO A 414 -10.81 10.84 -8.39
CA PRO A 414 -10.79 12.23 -8.81
C PRO A 414 -12.02 12.64 -9.65
N PHE A 415 -12.73 11.67 -10.22
CA PHE A 415 -13.91 11.87 -11.07
C PHE A 415 -15.25 11.76 -10.30
N LEU A 416 -15.21 11.61 -8.97
CA LEU A 416 -16.38 11.72 -8.11
C LEU A 416 -16.43 13.10 -7.45
N ASP A 417 -17.38 13.92 -7.88
CA ASP A 417 -17.54 15.27 -7.33
C ASP A 417 -17.93 15.24 -5.85
N LYS A 418 -17.39 16.19 -5.09
CA LYS A 418 -17.76 16.38 -3.68
C LYS A 418 -19.21 16.92 -3.62
N PRO A 419 -20.11 16.27 -2.85
CA PRO A 419 -21.46 16.77 -2.64
C PRO A 419 -21.45 18.19 -2.06
N GLN A 420 -22.33 19.07 -2.56
CA GLN A 420 -22.40 20.48 -2.13
C GLN A 420 -23.07 20.66 -0.76
N SER A 421 -23.91 19.71 -0.36
CA SER A 421 -24.62 19.71 0.94
C SER A 421 -24.70 18.29 1.49
N LYS A 422 -24.99 18.15 2.80
CA LYS A 422 -25.21 16.84 3.43
C LYS A 422 -26.49 16.18 2.93
N GLU A 423 -27.47 16.99 2.57
CA GLU A 423 -28.79 16.58 2.09
C GLU A 423 -28.67 15.88 0.74
N ASP A 424 -27.81 16.41 -0.15
CA ASP A 424 -27.58 15.91 -1.51
C ASP A 424 -26.64 14.70 -1.58
N THR A 425 -25.96 14.34 -0.49
CA THR A 425 -25.04 13.19 -0.48
C THR A 425 -25.81 11.87 -0.62
N PRO A 426 -25.46 11.00 -1.60
CA PRO A 426 -26.03 9.67 -1.72
C PRO A 426 -25.78 8.83 -0.46
N ALA A 427 -26.72 7.93 -0.14
CA ALA A 427 -26.66 7.14 1.10
C ALA A 427 -25.39 6.28 1.20
N CYS A 428 -24.92 5.72 0.08
CA CYS A 428 -23.68 4.94 0.00
C CYS A 428 -22.43 5.76 0.39
N LEU A 429 -22.37 7.05 0.02
CA LEU A 429 -21.27 7.94 0.37
C LEU A 429 -21.36 8.43 1.82
N LYS A 430 -22.57 8.67 2.35
CA LYS A 430 -22.79 9.21 3.71
C LYS A 430 -22.04 8.41 4.77
N LYS A 431 -22.18 7.09 4.76
CA LYS A 431 -21.54 6.20 5.75
C LYS A 431 -20.01 6.22 5.63
N LYS A 432 -19.46 6.19 4.40
CA LYS A 432 -18.02 6.28 4.14
C LYS A 432 -17.43 7.59 4.68
N ILE A 433 -18.10 8.73 4.42
CA ILE A 433 -17.67 10.06 4.90
C ILE A 433 -17.75 10.14 6.43
N GLU A 434 -18.81 9.61 7.04
CA GLU A 434 -18.98 9.58 8.49
C GLU A 434 -17.84 8.80 9.17
N VAL A 435 -17.59 7.57 8.72
CA VAL A 435 -16.50 6.74 9.25
C VAL A 435 -15.14 7.38 9.02
N TRP A 436 -14.92 8.01 7.85
CA TRP A 436 -13.68 8.76 7.59
C TRP A 436 -13.47 9.89 8.60
N ASN A 437 -14.51 10.68 8.90
CA ASN A 437 -14.42 11.76 9.89
C ASN A 437 -14.15 11.23 11.30
N ILE A 438 -14.72 10.09 11.68
CA ILE A 438 -14.46 9.45 12.98
C ILE A 438 -13.00 9.01 13.08
N VAL A 439 -12.47 8.34 12.04
CA VAL A 439 -11.06 7.92 11.99
C VAL A 439 -10.13 9.14 12.06
N PHE A 440 -10.41 10.18 11.28
CA PHE A 440 -9.61 11.41 11.30
C PHE A 440 -9.65 12.13 12.66
N ALA A 441 -10.81 12.16 13.32
CA ALA A 441 -10.94 12.69 14.67
C ALA A 441 -10.16 11.85 15.70
N ALA A 442 -10.17 10.52 15.57
CA ALA A 442 -9.39 9.63 16.41
C ALA A 442 -7.87 9.86 16.23
N GLN A 443 -7.41 10.08 14.99
CA GLN A 443 -6.00 10.41 14.72
C GLN A 443 -5.61 11.78 15.29
N SER A 444 -6.51 12.77 15.22
CA SER A 444 -6.25 14.07 15.85
C SER A 444 -6.13 13.94 17.37
N GLN A 445 -6.95 13.09 17.99
CA GLN A 445 -6.89 12.83 19.43
C GLN A 445 -5.66 12.01 19.87
N SER A 446 -5.12 11.13 19.02
CA SER A 446 -3.81 10.52 19.31
C SER A 446 -2.69 11.56 19.28
N PHE A 447 -2.72 12.53 18.35
CA PHE A 447 -1.70 13.58 18.27
C PHE A 447 -1.67 14.44 19.53
N GLU A 448 -2.83 14.80 20.10
CA GLU A 448 -2.94 15.53 21.36
C GLU A 448 -2.29 14.79 22.55
N GLN A 449 -2.11 13.47 22.48
CA GLN A 449 -1.44 12.66 23.50
C GLN A 449 0.01 12.28 23.14
N LEU A 450 0.50 12.67 21.95
CA LEU A 450 1.81 12.31 21.45
C LEU A 450 2.84 13.37 21.85
N HIS A 451 3.11 13.45 23.15
CA HIS A 451 4.07 14.39 23.73
C HIS A 451 5.05 13.66 24.67
N ALA A 452 6.15 14.31 25.01
CA ALA A 452 7.08 13.76 25.99
C ALA A 452 6.38 13.46 27.33
N ASN A 453 6.83 12.41 28.02
CA ASN A 453 6.28 11.92 29.29
C ASN A 453 4.90 11.25 29.20
N ALA A 454 4.22 11.25 28.04
CA ALA A 454 3.07 10.40 27.81
C ALA A 454 3.45 8.92 27.79
N THR A 455 2.48 8.03 28.04
CA THR A 455 2.67 6.59 27.87
C THR A 455 2.31 6.17 26.46
N ALA A 456 2.93 5.11 25.92
CA ALA A 456 2.49 4.55 24.63
C ALA A 456 1.01 4.10 24.65
N ALA A 457 0.50 3.69 25.81
CA ALA A 457 -0.91 3.35 26.01
C ALA A 457 -1.87 4.55 25.95
N SER A 458 -1.49 5.72 26.47
CA SER A 458 -2.39 6.88 26.50
C SER A 458 -2.72 7.39 25.09
N VAL A 459 -1.76 7.30 24.17
CA VAL A 459 -1.97 7.62 22.74
C VAL A 459 -3.01 6.70 22.10
N ASP A 460 -2.92 5.38 22.34
CA ASP A 460 -3.89 4.40 21.83
C ASP A 460 -5.28 4.61 22.41
N ILE A 461 -5.35 4.84 23.73
CA ILE A 461 -6.61 5.03 24.45
C ILE A 461 -7.34 6.28 23.95
N ALA A 462 -6.63 7.37 23.65
CA ALA A 462 -7.26 8.59 23.15
C ALA A 462 -7.97 8.37 21.81
N ALA A 463 -7.29 7.78 20.82
CA ALA A 463 -7.92 7.45 19.54
C ALA A 463 -9.07 6.45 19.70
N ARG A 464 -8.86 5.41 20.52
CA ARG A 464 -9.85 4.37 20.75
C ARG A 464 -11.12 4.89 21.42
N THR A 465 -10.98 5.84 22.34
CA THR A 465 -12.12 6.47 23.03
C THR A 465 -13.04 7.17 22.03
N VAL A 466 -12.48 7.86 21.03
CA VAL A 466 -13.27 8.52 19.97
C VAL A 466 -14.07 7.50 19.16
N ILE A 467 -13.42 6.41 18.73
CA ILE A 467 -14.03 5.37 17.91
C ILE A 467 -15.10 4.59 18.70
N GLU A 468 -14.83 4.26 19.97
CA GLU A 468 -15.77 3.59 20.86
C GLU A 468 -17.01 4.45 21.14
N ALA A 469 -16.83 5.75 21.41
CA ALA A 469 -17.93 6.69 21.62
C ALA A 469 -18.83 6.83 20.39
N ALA A 470 -18.28 6.66 19.18
CA ALA A 470 -19.02 6.64 17.92
C ALA A 470 -19.71 5.28 17.62
N GLY A 471 -19.56 4.28 18.49
CA GLY A 471 -20.17 2.95 18.33
C GLY A 471 -19.36 1.94 17.50
N TYR A 472 -18.15 2.30 17.08
CA TYR A 472 -17.29 1.50 16.19
C TYR A 472 -16.15 0.78 16.91
N GLY A 473 -16.16 0.71 18.25
CA GLY A 473 -15.07 0.12 19.03
C GLY A 473 -14.70 -1.32 18.62
N HIS A 474 -15.68 -2.13 18.23
CA HIS A 474 -15.48 -3.50 17.75
C HIS A 474 -14.77 -3.58 16.38
N ALA A 475 -14.75 -2.49 15.62
CA ALA A 475 -14.18 -2.39 14.28
C ALA A 475 -12.79 -1.75 14.25
N PHE A 476 -12.26 -1.25 15.39
CA PHE A 476 -10.86 -0.83 15.53
C PHE A 476 -10.03 -1.92 16.22
N THR A 477 -9.50 -2.82 15.40
CA THR A 477 -9.04 -4.16 15.81
C THR A 477 -7.55 -4.26 16.11
N HIS A 478 -6.78 -3.21 15.85
CA HIS A 478 -5.33 -3.17 16.08
C HIS A 478 -4.91 -1.99 16.97
N ARG A 479 -3.59 -1.89 17.17
CA ARG A 479 -2.92 -0.81 17.92
C ARG A 479 -2.99 0.51 17.12
N ILE A 480 -2.89 1.66 17.78
CA ILE A 480 -2.90 2.97 17.09
C ILE A 480 -1.64 3.24 16.26
N GLY A 481 -0.53 2.55 16.55
CA GLY A 481 0.68 2.69 15.76
C GLY A 481 1.91 2.00 16.36
N HIS A 482 3.04 2.21 15.74
CA HIS A 482 4.33 1.62 16.09
C HIS A 482 5.48 2.62 15.88
N GLY A 483 6.62 2.37 16.51
CA GLY A 483 7.85 3.08 16.18
C GLY A 483 8.24 2.82 14.72
N ILE A 484 8.86 3.81 14.11
CA ILE A 484 9.34 3.74 12.73
C ILE A 484 10.72 4.41 12.60
N GLY A 485 11.57 3.83 11.76
CA GLY A 485 12.95 4.27 11.55
C GLY A 485 13.60 3.55 10.38
N ILE A 486 14.78 2.98 10.62
CA ILE A 486 15.47 2.07 9.68
C ILE A 486 14.62 0.81 9.37
N LYS A 487 13.67 0.50 10.25
CA LYS A 487 12.66 -0.55 10.11
C LYS A 487 11.28 0.09 10.15
N ALA A 488 10.36 -0.43 9.33
CA ALA A 488 8.98 0.05 9.31
C ALA A 488 8.29 -0.10 10.67
N HIS A 489 8.37 -1.30 11.25
CA HIS A 489 7.83 -1.59 12.58
C HIS A 489 8.95 -1.82 13.60
N GLU A 490 9.23 -0.83 14.45
CA GLU A 490 10.17 -0.92 15.56
C GLU A 490 9.54 -0.51 16.90
N SER A 491 10.25 -0.76 17.99
CA SER A 491 9.81 -0.35 19.33
C SER A 491 9.88 1.17 19.51
N PRO A 492 9.12 1.75 20.45
CA PRO A 492 8.04 1.10 21.20
C PRO A 492 6.73 1.00 20.39
N TYR A 493 5.80 0.17 20.87
CA TYR A 493 4.50 -0.04 20.22
C TYR A 493 3.38 0.67 20.98
N MET A 494 2.53 1.41 20.27
CA MET A 494 1.43 2.18 20.86
C MET A 494 0.15 1.36 20.91
N ASN A 495 0.00 0.56 21.96
CA ASN A 495 -1.21 -0.20 22.23
C ASN A 495 -1.72 0.07 23.66
N LYS A 496 -3.02 -0.07 23.91
CA LYS A 496 -3.67 0.20 25.22
C LYS A 496 -3.11 -0.54 26.44
N ALA A 497 -2.22 -1.52 26.27
CA ALA A 497 -1.58 -2.24 27.37
C ALA A 497 -0.14 -1.74 27.67
N ASN A 498 0.46 -0.92 26.80
CA ASN A 498 1.83 -0.47 26.96
C ASN A 498 1.97 0.79 27.84
N TYR A 499 1.69 0.64 29.14
CA TYR A 499 1.87 1.72 30.13
C TYR A 499 3.32 1.91 30.59
N LYS A 500 4.24 1.03 30.17
CA LYS A 500 5.64 1.04 30.62
C LYS A 500 6.52 1.92 29.74
N SER A 501 6.28 1.94 28.44
CA SER A 501 7.01 2.82 27.52
C SER A 501 6.55 4.26 27.72
N ILE A 502 7.50 5.10 28.12
CA ILE A 502 7.32 6.55 28.23
C ILE A 502 7.90 7.18 26.97
N LEU A 503 7.11 8.02 26.29
CA LEU A 503 7.53 8.72 25.10
C LEU A 503 8.59 9.77 25.44
N GLN A 504 9.58 9.91 24.57
CA GLN A 504 10.70 10.85 24.71
C GLN A 504 10.84 11.68 23.43
N PRO A 505 11.31 12.94 23.53
CA PRO A 505 11.56 13.78 22.36
C PRO A 505 12.50 13.10 21.37
N GLY A 506 12.20 13.14 20.07
CA GLY A 506 13.01 12.47 19.06
C GLY A 506 12.60 11.03 18.75
N MET A 507 11.58 10.48 19.43
CA MET A 507 10.94 9.24 18.99
C MET A 507 9.97 9.51 17.84
N ALA A 508 10.00 8.68 16.80
CA ALA A 508 9.08 8.74 15.66
C ALA A 508 8.15 7.53 15.61
N PHE A 509 6.87 7.77 15.29
CA PHE A 509 5.80 6.79 15.27
C PHE A 509 4.85 6.96 14.10
N THR A 510 4.23 5.88 13.65
CA THR A 510 2.97 5.93 12.90
C THR A 510 1.80 6.23 13.83
N SER A 511 0.76 6.87 13.30
CA SER A 511 -0.54 7.01 13.95
C SER A 511 -1.63 6.72 12.93
N GLU A 512 -2.19 5.52 13.03
CA GLU A 512 -2.92 4.81 11.98
C GLU A 512 -4.27 4.25 12.47
N PRO A 513 -5.17 5.05 13.09
CA PRO A 513 -6.47 4.53 13.48
C PRO A 513 -7.22 4.02 12.26
N GLY A 514 -7.94 2.90 12.44
CA GLY A 514 -8.71 2.29 11.37
C GLY A 514 -10.05 1.74 11.85
N ILE A 515 -11.07 1.85 11.01
CA ILE A 515 -12.38 1.20 11.20
C ILE A 515 -12.60 0.27 10.01
N TYR A 516 -12.83 -1.02 10.32
CA TYR A 516 -12.97 -2.07 9.32
C TYR A 516 -14.36 -2.71 9.43
N LEU A 517 -15.24 -2.42 8.47
CA LEU A 517 -16.60 -2.94 8.41
C LEU A 517 -16.66 -4.11 7.43
N VAL A 518 -16.60 -5.32 7.97
CA VAL A 518 -16.50 -6.58 7.20
C VAL A 518 -17.59 -6.64 6.12
N ASN A 519 -17.18 -6.94 4.89
CA ASN A 519 -18.02 -6.99 3.68
C ASN A 519 -18.60 -5.64 3.22
N GLU A 520 -18.22 -4.52 3.83
CA GLU A 520 -18.68 -3.18 3.43
C GLU A 520 -17.51 -2.33 2.93
N PHE A 521 -16.67 -1.85 3.83
CA PHE A 521 -15.47 -1.07 3.52
C PHE A 521 -14.58 -0.91 4.74
N GLY A 522 -13.34 -0.44 4.53
CA GLY A 522 -12.47 0.02 5.60
C GLY A 522 -12.00 1.45 5.39
N VAL A 523 -11.65 2.10 6.49
CA VAL A 523 -11.02 3.41 6.51
C VAL A 523 -9.82 3.33 7.44
N ARG A 524 -8.65 3.72 6.95
CA ARG A 524 -7.46 4.00 7.77
C ARG A 524 -6.84 5.30 7.27
N VAL A 525 -6.36 6.11 8.20
CA VAL A 525 -5.59 7.32 7.92
C VAL A 525 -4.35 7.24 8.76
N GLU A 526 -3.18 7.32 8.12
CA GLU A 526 -1.91 7.09 8.78
C GLU A 526 -0.91 8.17 8.42
N ASP A 527 -0.25 8.68 9.45
CA ASP A 527 0.84 9.60 9.29
C ASP A 527 1.96 9.28 10.27
N VAL A 528 3.19 9.55 9.85
CA VAL A 528 4.37 9.50 10.70
C VAL A 528 4.58 10.84 11.41
N VAL A 529 4.79 10.78 12.71
CA VAL A 529 4.99 11.93 13.59
C VAL A 529 6.21 11.75 14.49
N LEU A 530 6.84 12.86 14.85
CA LEU A 530 7.95 12.94 15.79
C LEU A 530 7.48 13.54 17.11
N VAL A 531 7.75 12.86 18.21
CA VAL A 531 7.54 13.39 19.56
C VAL A 531 8.51 14.56 19.80
N ASN A 532 7.97 15.70 20.23
CA ASN A 532 8.73 16.89 20.61
C ASN A 532 8.81 17.01 22.15
N GLY A 533 9.08 18.21 22.67
CA GLY A 533 9.00 18.50 24.12
C GLY A 533 7.59 18.27 24.71
N GLU A 534 7.48 18.33 26.03
CA GLU A 534 6.20 18.07 26.74
C GLU A 534 5.10 19.10 26.39
N ASP A 535 5.49 20.37 26.19
CA ASP A 535 4.58 21.48 25.85
C ASP A 535 4.58 21.80 24.33
N GLU A 536 5.10 20.90 23.51
CA GLU A 536 5.22 21.09 22.07
C GLU A 536 4.37 20.05 21.31
N GLU A 537 3.57 20.53 20.36
CA GLU A 537 2.83 19.66 19.43
C GLU A 537 3.81 18.74 18.68
N PRO A 538 3.44 17.48 18.41
CA PRO A 538 4.30 16.58 17.65
C PRO A 538 4.56 17.11 16.22
N THR A 539 5.78 16.89 15.72
CA THR A 539 6.12 17.30 14.35
C THR A 539 5.60 16.27 13.36
N LEU A 540 4.80 16.70 12.38
CA LEU A 540 4.40 15.85 11.26
C LEU A 540 5.58 15.62 10.30
N LEU A 541 5.91 14.36 10.02
CA LEU A 541 6.97 13.99 9.07
C LEU A 541 6.45 13.69 7.66
N THR A 542 5.12 13.68 7.48
CA THR A 542 4.45 13.41 6.19
C THR A 542 4.15 14.67 5.38
N GLY A 543 4.64 15.83 5.82
CA GLY A 543 4.39 17.14 5.21
C GLY A 543 3.02 17.70 5.57
N GLN A 544 1.94 17.15 5.01
CA GLN A 544 0.58 17.57 5.31
C GLN A 544 -0.34 16.37 5.48
N ARG A 545 -1.16 16.39 6.54
CA ARG A 545 -2.25 15.42 6.75
C ARG A 545 -3.26 15.51 5.60
N ALA A 546 -4.06 14.46 5.46
CA ALA A 546 -5.25 14.50 4.60
C ALA A 546 -6.21 15.61 5.06
N GLN A 547 -6.82 16.33 4.11
CA GLN A 547 -7.84 17.36 4.42
C GLN A 547 -9.27 16.84 4.27
N GLY A 548 -9.44 15.65 3.70
CA GLY A 548 -10.73 15.01 3.51
C GLY A 548 -10.64 13.79 2.60
N PRO A 549 -11.73 13.03 2.42
CA PRO A 549 -11.74 11.90 1.51
C PRO A 549 -11.75 12.31 0.03
N TRP A 550 -11.64 13.60 -0.30
CA TRP A 550 -11.38 14.11 -1.66
C TRP A 550 -9.99 14.73 -1.83
N ASP A 551 -9.26 14.87 -0.72
CA ASP A 551 -7.95 15.51 -0.66
C ASP A 551 -7.05 14.72 0.31
N PRO A 552 -6.60 13.52 -0.13
CA PRO A 552 -5.75 12.65 0.67
C PRO A 552 -4.39 13.28 0.95
#